data_AF-A0A257MPM3-F1
#
_entry.id   AF-A0A257MPM3-F1
#
_cell.length_a   1.000
_cell.length_b   1.000
_cell.length_c   1.000
_cell.angle_alpha   90.00
_cell.angle_beta   90.00
_cell.angle_gamma   90.00
#
_symmetry.space_group_name_H-M   'P 1'
#
loop_
_entity.id
_entity.type
_entity.pdbx_description
1 polymer ?
#
loop_
_entity_poly.entity_id
_entity_poly.type
_entity_poly.pdbx_seq_one_letter_code
_entity_poly.pdbx_strand_id
1 'polypeptide(L)'
;MDYSFKRGFKPDIERIRSVAAEEFASDIIEADGKLQFSYGAMKSICVRIEGKKLNVTTESDTSASDQVILDTNKRFRNFLEKATGYTAKQRLQMAKKEVGK
;
A
#
# COMPACT_ATOMS: atom_id res chain seq x y z
N MET A 1 -1.14 -6.95 -5.52
CA MET A 1 0.33 -6.96 -5.39
C MET A 1 0.69 -7.37 -3.97
N ASP A 2 1.69 -8.22 -3.81
CA ASP A 2 2.14 -8.71 -2.51
C ASP A 2 3.46 -8.07 -2.10
N TYR A 3 3.53 -7.61 -0.85
CA TYR A 3 4.73 -6.98 -0.30
C TYR A 3 5.18 -7.70 0.96
N SER A 4 6.46 -8.07 1.00
CA SER A 4 7.08 -8.65 2.19
C SER A 4 7.38 -7.57 3.23
N PHE A 5 7.32 -7.92 4.52
CA PHE A 5 7.73 -7.03 5.61
C PHE A 5 9.24 -7.11 5.86
N LYS A 6 9.86 -5.97 6.12
CA LYS A 6 11.27 -5.89 6.52
C LYS A 6 11.46 -6.52 7.91
N ARG A 7 12.65 -7.06 8.18
CA ARG A 7 12.98 -7.59 9.52
C ARG A 7 12.71 -6.54 10.59
N GLY A 8 11.88 -6.88 11.58
CA GLY A 8 11.41 -5.98 12.63
C GLY A 8 10.02 -5.37 12.40
N PHE A 9 9.48 -5.46 11.18
CA PHE A 9 8.11 -5.07 10.87
C PHE A 9 7.18 -6.28 11.00
N LYS A 10 6.24 -6.21 11.94
CA LYS A 10 5.21 -7.24 12.10
C LYS A 10 4.06 -7.02 11.11
N PRO A 11 3.46 -8.10 10.59
CA PRO A 11 2.20 -8.04 9.86
C PRO A 11 1.09 -7.69 10.84
N ASP A 12 0.85 -6.40 11.01
CA ASP A 12 -0.07 -5.84 12.01
C ASP A 12 -1.05 -4.92 11.30
N ILE A 13 -2.32 -5.34 11.24
CA ILE A 13 -3.36 -4.65 10.49
C ILE A 13 -3.74 -3.31 11.12
N GLU A 14 -3.69 -3.19 12.45
CA GLU A 14 -4.03 -1.96 13.18
C GLU A 14 -2.96 -0.89 12.91
N ARG A 15 -1.69 -1.30 12.92
CA ARG A 15 -0.58 -0.41 12.54
C ARG A 15 -0.70 0.03 11.08
N ILE A 16 -1.00 -0.90 10.17
CA ILE A 16 -1.18 -0.58 8.74
C ILE A 16 -2.35 0.38 8.55
N ARG A 17 -3.47 0.17 9.26
CA ARG A 17 -4.63 1.07 9.25
C ARG A 17 -4.25 2.47 9.72
N SER A 18 -3.50 2.58 10.81
CA SER A 18 -3.05 3.86 11.35
C SER A 18 -2.17 4.62 10.35
N VAL A 19 -1.23 3.92 9.71
CA VAL A 19 -0.37 4.48 8.66
C VAL A 19 -1.19 4.92 7.44
N ALA A 20 -2.17 4.12 7.00
CA ALA A 20 -3.03 4.48 5.89
C ALA A 20 -3.89 5.72 6.22
N ALA A 21 -4.43 5.79 7.45
CA ALA A 21 -5.23 6.94 7.87
C ALA A 21 -4.37 8.23 7.89
N GLU A 22 -3.12 8.13 8.35
CA GLU A 22 -2.17 9.24 8.34
C GLU A 22 -1.78 9.69 6.92
N GLU A 23 -1.48 8.74 6.03
CA GLU A 23 -1.00 9.07 4.67
C GLU A 23 -2.11 9.52 3.72
N PHE A 24 -3.30 8.94 3.82
CA PHE A 24 -4.39 9.23 2.88
C PHE A 24 -5.44 10.17 3.46
N ALA A 25 -5.41 10.45 4.78
CA ALA A 25 -6.41 11.28 5.45
C ALA A 25 -7.86 10.92 5.04
N SER A 26 -8.11 9.61 4.86
CA SER A 26 -9.34 9.07 4.31
C SER A 26 -9.98 8.10 5.29
N ASP A 27 -11.30 7.98 5.22
CA ASP A 27 -12.03 6.99 6.00
C ASP A 27 -11.67 5.58 5.54
N ILE A 28 -11.10 4.81 6.46
CA ILE A 28 -10.75 3.41 6.23
C ILE A 28 -11.84 2.53 6.79
N ILE A 29 -12.48 1.78 5.90
CA ILE A 29 -13.47 0.78 6.22
C ILE A 29 -12.75 -0.52 6.48
N GLU A 30 -12.92 -1.09 7.67
CA GLU A 30 -12.42 -2.42 8.00
C GLU A 30 -13.55 -3.44 7.88
N ALA A 31 -13.38 -4.43 7.00
CA ALA A 31 -14.34 -5.50 6.78
C ALA A 31 -13.60 -6.82 6.57
N ASP A 32 -13.98 -7.86 7.32
CA ASP A 32 -13.47 -9.23 7.11
C ASP A 32 -11.93 -9.32 7.20
N GLY A 33 -11.30 -8.56 8.10
CA GLY A 33 -9.84 -8.49 8.25
C GLY A 33 -9.12 -7.81 7.08
N LYS A 34 -9.86 -7.06 6.26
CA LYS A 34 -9.35 -6.26 5.13
C LYS A 34 -9.68 -4.79 5.37
N LEU A 35 -8.76 -3.92 4.99
CA LEU A 35 -8.92 -2.47 5.00
C LEU A 35 -9.28 -2.02 3.59
N GLN A 36 -10.33 -1.24 3.46
CA GLN A 36 -10.80 -0.70 2.19
C GLN A 36 -10.97 0.81 2.28
N PHE A 37 -10.41 1.52 1.31
CA PHE A 37 -10.46 2.98 1.21
C PHE A 37 -10.21 3.42 -0.24
N SER A 38 -10.46 4.69 -0.55
CA SER A 38 -10.22 5.28 -1.86
C SER A 38 -9.44 6.58 -1.70
N TYR A 39 -8.53 6.88 -2.63
CA TYR A 39 -7.78 8.13 -2.57
C TYR A 39 -7.37 8.63 -3.97
N GLY A 40 -7.75 9.87 -4.28
CA GLY A 40 -7.31 10.56 -5.49
C GLY A 40 -7.55 9.76 -6.77
N ALA A 41 -6.47 9.33 -7.42
CA ALA A 41 -6.50 8.56 -8.66
C ALA A 41 -6.70 7.05 -8.45
N MET A 42 -6.97 6.59 -7.23
CA MET A 42 -7.30 5.20 -6.91
C MET A 42 -8.74 5.12 -6.41
N LYS A 43 -9.64 4.58 -7.25
CA LYS A 43 -11.06 4.38 -6.94
C LYS A 43 -11.27 3.47 -5.74
N SER A 44 -10.42 2.46 -5.61
CA SER A 44 -10.49 1.51 -4.51
C SER A 44 -9.10 0.98 -4.20
N ILE A 45 -8.77 0.93 -2.91
CA ILE A 45 -7.56 0.37 -2.35
C ILE A 45 -8.02 -0.62 -1.28
N CYS A 46 -7.73 -1.89 -1.51
CA CYS A 46 -7.99 -2.97 -0.57
C CYS A 46 -6.65 -3.51 -0.07
N VAL A 47 -6.46 -3.48 1.25
CA VAL A 47 -5.25 -3.93 1.92
C VAL A 47 -5.61 -5.06 2.88
N ARG A 48 -4.93 -6.19 2.78
CA ARG A 48 -5.06 -7.29 3.73
C ARG A 48 -3.72 -7.92 4.04
N ILE A 49 -3.64 -8.57 5.20
CA ILE A 49 -2.49 -9.42 5.51
C ILE A 49 -2.82 -10.83 5.07
N GLU A 50 -1.95 -11.41 4.25
CA GLU A 50 -2.03 -12.82 3.89
C GLU A 50 -0.73 -13.53 4.30
N GLY A 51 -0.86 -14.41 5.30
CA GLY A 51 0.28 -15.08 5.92
C GLY A 51 1.27 -14.08 6.53
N LYS A 52 2.43 -13.89 5.88
CA LYS A 52 3.49 -12.96 6.30
C LYS A 52 3.74 -11.85 5.27
N LYS A 53 2.77 -11.57 4.39
CA LYS A 53 2.85 -10.55 3.35
C LYS A 53 1.66 -9.61 3.41
N LEU A 54 1.88 -8.38 2.97
CA LEU A 54 0.85 -7.37 2.75
C LEU A 54 0.34 -7.52 1.33
N ASN A 55 -0.91 -7.95 1.17
CA ASN A 55 -1.58 -7.98 -0.11
C ASN A 55 -2.33 -6.65 -0.30
N VAL A 56 -2.09 -6.00 -1.44
CA VAL A 56 -2.71 -4.72 -1.80
C VAL A 56 -3.29 -4.82 -3.20
N THR A 57 -4.58 -4.56 -3.30
CA THR A 57 -5.33 -4.51 -4.56
C THR A 57 -5.79 -3.08 -4.77
N THR A 58 -5.42 -2.49 -5.90
CA THR A 58 -5.77 -1.11 -6.25
C THR A 58 -6.51 -1.07 -7.57
N GLU A 59 -7.57 -0.27 -7.64
CA GLU A 59 -8.26 0.09 -8.87
C GLU A 59 -7.99 1.56 -9.17
N SER A 60 -7.39 1.85 -10.32
CA SER A 60 -7.04 3.22 -10.73
C SER A 60 -8.18 3.90 -11.47
N ASP A 61 -8.34 5.20 -11.27
CA ASP A 61 -9.20 6.05 -12.07
C ASP A 61 -8.42 6.64 -13.24
N THR A 62 -8.76 6.22 -14.46
CA THR A 62 -8.15 6.75 -15.70
C THR A 62 -8.62 8.15 -16.05
N SER A 63 -9.63 8.68 -15.36
CA SER A 63 -10.13 10.04 -15.54
C SER A 63 -9.44 11.08 -14.63
N ALA A 64 -8.61 10.63 -13.68
CA ALA A 64 -7.88 11.52 -12.78
C ALA A 64 -6.81 12.35 -13.52
N SER A 65 -6.61 13.59 -13.07
CA SER A 65 -5.58 14.47 -13.65
C SER A 65 -4.17 14.01 -13.26
N ASP A 66 -3.17 14.36 -14.06
CA ASP A 66 -1.76 14.03 -13.81
C ASP A 66 -1.28 14.45 -12.42
N GLN A 67 -1.74 15.62 -11.93
CA GLN A 67 -1.40 16.11 -10.60
C GLN A 67 -1.93 15.18 -9.49
N VAL A 68 -3.17 14.71 -9.63
CA VAL A 68 -3.79 13.78 -8.67
C VAL A 68 -3.13 12.41 -8.75
N ILE A 69 -2.79 11.94 -9.95
CA ILE A 69 -2.05 10.69 -10.16
C ILE A 69 -0.69 10.74 -9.48
N LEU A 70 0.05 11.84 -9.62
CA LEU A 70 1.37 12.02 -9.02
C LEU A 70 1.30 12.06 -7.48
N ASP A 71 0.34 12.80 -6.91
CA ASP A 71 0.14 12.86 -5.46
C ASP A 71 -0.28 11.51 -4.88
N THR A 72 -1.26 10.85 -5.51
CA THR A 72 -1.74 9.51 -5.11
C THR A 72 -0.59 8.51 -5.11
N ASN A 73 0.22 8.49 -6.16
CA ASN A 73 1.38 7.61 -6.24
C ASN A 73 2.45 7.93 -5.18
N LYS A 74 2.65 9.20 -4.84
CA LYS A 74 3.58 9.62 -3.79
C LYS A 74 3.12 9.11 -2.42
N ARG A 75 1.86 9.33 -2.05
CA ARG A 75 1.28 8.85 -0.79
C ARG A 75 1.26 7.33 -0.71
N PHE A 76 0.92 6.65 -1.82
CA PHE A 76 0.96 5.20 -1.88
C PHE A 76 2.37 4.63 -1.64
N ARG A 77 3.41 5.28 -2.16
CA ARG A 77 4.80 4.88 -1.89
C ARG A 77 5.16 5.06 -0.42
N ASN A 78 4.80 6.19 0.19
CA ASN A 78 5.05 6.48 1.60
C ASN A 78 4.32 5.50 2.52
N PHE A 79 3.04 5.25 2.25
CA PHE A 79 2.22 4.26 2.94
C PHE A 79 2.91 2.90 2.96
N LEU A 80 3.34 2.39 1.80
CA LEU A 80 4.00 1.09 1.73
C LEU A 80 5.35 1.08 2.44
N GLU A 81 6.10 2.18 2.45
CA GLU A 81 7.35 2.28 3.20
C GLU A 81 7.11 2.21 4.71
N LYS A 82 6.15 2.99 5.23
CA LYS A 82 5.77 2.96 6.65
C LYS A 82 5.10 1.65 7.05
N ALA A 83 4.30 1.04 6.17
CA ALA A 83 3.62 -0.23 6.42
C ALA A 83 4.59 -1.41 6.41
N THR A 84 5.51 -1.49 5.45
CA THR A 84 6.39 -2.68 5.27
C THR A 84 7.82 -2.49 5.75
N GLY A 85 8.26 -1.25 5.94
CA GLY A 85 9.64 -0.88 6.26
C GLY A 85 10.59 -0.80 5.05
N TYR A 86 10.11 -1.08 3.84
CA TYR A 86 10.91 -1.03 2.62
C TYR A 86 10.66 0.22 1.79
N THR A 87 11.74 0.93 1.49
CA THR A 87 11.67 2.09 0.60
C THR A 87 11.29 1.68 -0.82
N ALA A 88 10.79 2.63 -1.61
CA ALA A 88 10.48 2.38 -3.03
C ALA A 88 11.69 1.81 -3.79
N LYS A 89 12.91 2.29 -3.50
CA LYS A 89 14.15 1.80 -4.10
C LYS A 89 14.47 0.35 -3.69
N GLN A 90 14.19 -0.03 -2.45
CA GLN A 90 14.38 -1.41 -1.98
C GLN A 90 13.37 -2.36 -2.61
N ARG A 91 12.10 -1.95 -2.71
CA ARG A 91 11.04 -2.72 -3.39
C ARG A 91 11.37 -2.97 -4.87
N LEU A 92 11.86 -1.95 -5.59
CA LEU A 92 12.27 -2.12 -6.99
C LEU A 92 13.43 -3.11 -7.14
N GLN A 93 14.40 -3.11 -6.22
CA GLN A 93 15.51 -4.07 -6.24
C GLN A 93 15.04 -5.50 -5.96
N MET A 94 14.07 -5.68 -5.06
CA MET A 94 13.52 -7.00 -4.75
C MET A 94 12.69 -7.54 -5.92
N ALA A 95 11.81 -6.71 -6.52
CA ALA A 95 11.05 -7.09 -7.70
C ALA A 95 11.95 -7.53 -8.86
N LYS A 96 13.07 -6.82 -9.09
CA LYS A 96 14.07 -7.22 -10.10
C LYS A 96 14.76 -8.55 -9.78
N LYS A 97 15.01 -8.85 -8.50
CA LYS A 97 15.63 -10.12 -8.07
C LYS A 97 14.66 -11.30 -8.18
N GLU A 98 13.37 -11.09 -7.96
CA GLU A 98 12.36 -12.14 -8.09
C GLU A 98 12.07 -12.52 -9.55
N VAL A 99 12.23 -11.58 -10.50
CA VAL A 99 12.03 -11.84 -11.95
C VAL A 99 13.24 -12.51 -12.62
N GLY A 100 14.42 -12.46 -11.99
CA GLY A 100 15.66 -13.01 -12.55
C GLY A 100 15.96 -14.47 -12.18
N LYS A 101 14.97 -15.23 -11.69
CA LYS A 101 15.14 -16.60 -11.23
C LYS A 101 14.27 -17.58 -11.99
#